data_AF-A0A6N6VWY3-F1
#
_entry.id   AF-A0A6N6VWY3-F1
#
_cell.length_a   1.000
_cell.length_b   1.000
_cell.length_c   1.000
_cell.angle_alpha   90.00
_cell.angle_beta   90.00
_cell.angle_gamma   90.00
#
_symmetry.space_group_name_H-M   'P 1'
#
loop_
_entity.id
_entity.type
_entity.pdbx_description
1 polymer ?
#
loop_
_entity_poly.entity_id
_entity_poly.type
_entity_poly.pdbx_seq_one_letter_code
_entity_poly.pdbx_strand_id
1 'polypeptide(L)'
;MLLRFLKLTTVLFFLSSFPIFGFTGNPSCQINGNLKRVHVWYTINNKDNKYNWFLQISRVYENNIIFVDESCNPLDLNQKIEIPINTTRKFGMIVTEAKSFNSIYSFTGVRNDEDLIKVPNRKKTCIFVVAPYGPGQMDRVDWKLNNADCFSDNFGTEINFK
;
A
#
# COMPACT_ATOMS: atom_id res chain seq x y z
N MET A 1 -56.19 44.50 -39.58
CA MET A 1 -56.56 43.14 -39.13
C MET A 1 -55.67 42.14 -39.86
N LEU A 2 -54.54 41.76 -39.26
CA LEU A 2 -53.70 40.65 -39.72
C LEU A 2 -53.00 40.08 -38.47
N LEU A 3 -53.43 38.89 -38.04
CA LEU A 3 -52.81 38.14 -36.95
C LEU A 3 -51.46 37.57 -37.41
N ARG A 4 -50.43 37.64 -36.56
CA ARG A 4 -49.30 36.71 -36.60
C ARG A 4 -49.04 36.17 -35.20
N PHE A 5 -49.33 34.88 -35.05
CA PHE A 5 -49.00 34.05 -33.90
C PHE A 5 -47.48 33.81 -33.87
N LEU A 6 -46.84 34.16 -32.76
CA LEU A 6 -45.47 33.76 -32.46
C LEU A 6 -45.53 32.43 -31.67
N LYS A 7 -45.27 31.30 -32.32
CA LYS A 7 -44.99 30.02 -31.67
C LYS A 7 -43.54 30.02 -31.21
N LEU A 8 -43.29 30.19 -29.91
CA LEU A 8 -41.99 29.96 -29.31
C LEU A 8 -41.95 28.51 -28.81
N THR A 9 -41.20 27.66 -29.51
CA THR A 9 -40.95 26.27 -29.14
C THR A 9 -39.92 26.22 -28.01
N THR A 10 -40.35 25.77 -26.84
CA THR A 10 -39.50 25.49 -25.68
C THR A 10 -38.62 24.26 -25.97
N VAL A 11 -37.33 24.48 -26.22
CA VAL A 11 -36.33 23.40 -26.26
C VAL A 11 -35.92 23.09 -24.81
N LEU A 12 -36.44 22.00 -24.25
CA LEU A 12 -35.94 21.44 -22.99
C LEU A 12 -34.54 20.86 -23.24
N PHE A 13 -33.50 21.56 -22.78
CA PHE A 13 -32.17 20.99 -22.61
C PHE A 13 -32.18 20.11 -21.35
N PHE A 14 -32.28 18.79 -21.53
CA PHE A 14 -31.96 17.82 -20.50
C PHE A 14 -30.43 17.82 -20.30
N LEU A 15 -29.98 18.56 -19.29
CA LEU A 15 -28.64 18.43 -18.71
C LEU A 15 -28.57 17.04 -18.04
N SER A 16 -28.05 16.07 -18.77
CA SER A 16 -27.60 14.80 -18.20
C SER A 16 -26.34 15.08 -17.38
N SER A 17 -26.52 15.25 -16.08
CA SER A 17 -25.46 15.26 -15.09
C SER A 17 -24.87 13.84 -14.98
N PHE A 18 -23.97 13.49 -15.89
CA PHE A 18 -23.08 12.35 -15.68
C PHE A 18 -22.16 12.66 -14.49
N PRO A 19 -22.19 11.87 -13.40
CA PRO A 19 -21.21 12.02 -12.34
C PRO A 19 -19.84 11.66 -12.92
N ILE A 20 -18.96 12.66 -13.01
CA ILE A 20 -17.54 12.45 -13.28
C ILE A 20 -16.99 11.70 -12.06
N PHE A 21 -16.86 10.39 -12.16
CA PHE A 21 -16.01 9.62 -11.25
C PHE A 21 -14.57 10.09 -11.50
N GLY A 22 -14.14 11.10 -10.76
CA GLY A 22 -12.74 11.50 -10.72
C GLY A 22 -11.94 10.30 -10.23
N PHE A 23 -11.12 9.72 -11.11
CA PHE A 23 -10.03 8.85 -10.69
C PHE A 23 -9.09 9.71 -9.85
N THR A 24 -9.31 9.73 -8.54
CA THR A 24 -8.39 10.33 -7.59
C THR A 24 -7.13 9.48 -7.62
N GLY A 25 -6.14 9.92 -8.41
CA GLY A 25 -4.84 9.31 -8.41
C GLY A 25 -4.28 9.27 -6.98
N ASN A 26 -3.45 8.26 -6.68
CA ASN A 26 -2.80 8.16 -5.38
C ASN A 26 -2.22 9.51 -4.92
N PRO A 27 -2.32 9.84 -3.62
CA PRO A 27 -1.83 11.10 -3.08
C PRO A 27 -0.31 11.24 -3.29
N SER A 28 0.16 12.48 -3.25
CA SER A 28 1.59 12.79 -3.39
C SER A 28 2.20 13.16 -2.04
N CYS A 29 3.46 12.81 -1.84
CA CYS A 29 4.26 13.11 -0.67
C CYS A 29 5.41 14.06 -1.05
N GLN A 30 5.82 14.93 -0.12
CA GLN A 30 6.97 15.80 -0.32
C GLN A 30 8.25 15.08 0.11
N ILE A 31 9.15 14.83 -0.84
CA ILE A 31 10.39 14.09 -0.63
C ILE A 31 11.55 14.96 -1.08
N ASN A 32 12.44 15.32 -0.16
CA ASN A 32 13.60 16.19 -0.42
C ASN A 32 13.21 17.48 -1.17
N GLY A 33 12.09 18.10 -0.76
CA GLY A 33 11.55 19.31 -1.38
C GLY A 33 10.76 19.11 -2.68
N ASN A 34 10.75 17.90 -3.25
CA ASN A 34 10.03 17.58 -4.48
C ASN A 34 8.74 16.82 -4.20
N LEU A 35 7.64 17.21 -4.85
CA LEU A 35 6.38 16.47 -4.77
C LEU A 35 6.47 15.19 -5.63
N LYS A 36 6.35 14.03 -4.99
CA LYS A 36 6.40 12.71 -5.64
C LYS A 36 5.12 11.95 -5.35
N ARG A 37 4.54 11.34 -6.39
CA ARG A 37 3.32 10.55 -6.27
C ARG A 37 3.62 9.20 -5.62
N VAL A 38 2.78 8.77 -4.68
CA VAL A 38 2.85 7.42 -4.13
C VAL A 38 2.35 6.42 -5.17
N HIS A 39 3.18 5.42 -5.50
CA HIS A 39 2.84 4.43 -6.51
C HIS A 39 1.87 3.38 -5.95
N VAL A 40 2.12 2.88 -4.73
CA VAL A 40 1.28 1.90 -4.05
C VAL A 40 1.22 2.22 -2.56
N TRP A 41 0.05 2.02 -1.94
CA TRP A 41 -0.12 2.04 -0.49
C TRP A 41 -0.33 0.62 0.03
N TYR A 42 0.53 0.21 0.95
CA TYR A 42 0.38 -1.02 1.70
C TYR A 42 -0.34 -0.73 3.00
N THR A 43 -1.32 -1.55 3.36
CA THR A 43 -2.01 -1.52 4.65
C THR A 43 -1.59 -2.75 5.43
N ILE A 44 -1.00 -2.54 6.60
CA ILE A 44 -0.49 -3.57 7.50
C ILE A 44 -1.41 -3.65 8.70
N ASN A 45 -2.14 -4.75 8.81
CA ASN A 45 -3.10 -5.00 9.88
C ASN A 45 -2.50 -6.01 10.86
N ASN A 46 -2.35 -5.62 12.13
CA ASN A 46 -2.15 -6.59 13.18
C ASN A 46 -3.51 -6.92 13.82
N LYS A 47 -4.03 -8.09 13.48
CA LYS A 47 -5.26 -8.69 14.02
C LYS A 47 -4.97 -9.71 15.14
N ASP A 48 -3.70 -9.87 15.53
CA ASP A 48 -3.31 -10.64 16.71
C ASP A 48 -3.76 -9.83 17.94
N ASN A 49 -4.59 -10.46 18.78
CA ASN A 49 -5.14 -9.85 19.99
C ASN A 49 -4.18 -9.89 21.18
N LYS A 50 -3.03 -10.58 21.05
CA LYS A 50 -2.13 -10.89 22.16
C LYS A 50 -0.73 -10.36 21.94
N TYR A 51 -0.22 -10.37 20.71
CA TYR A 51 1.18 -10.05 20.44
C TYR A 51 1.34 -8.91 19.44
N ASN A 52 2.33 -8.06 19.72
CA ASN A 52 2.85 -7.12 18.73
C ASN A 52 3.64 -7.89 17.68
N TRP A 53 3.73 -7.31 16.49
CA TRP A 53 4.60 -7.82 15.42
C TRP A 53 5.69 -6.80 15.13
N PHE A 54 6.92 -7.27 14.90
CA PHE A 54 7.99 -6.44 14.36
C PHE A 54 8.08 -6.67 12.87
N LEU A 55 7.95 -5.59 12.11
CA LEU A 55 8.06 -5.58 10.67
C LEU A 55 9.41 -5.00 10.26
N GLN A 56 10.08 -5.65 9.31
CA GLN A 56 11.21 -5.09 8.59
C GLN A 56 10.89 -5.06 7.10
N ILE A 57 11.20 -3.94 6.46
CA ILE A 57 11.07 -3.77 5.01
C ILE A 57 12.49 -3.85 4.44
N SER A 58 12.70 -4.64 3.39
CA SER A 58 14.01 -4.78 2.77
C SER A 58 13.90 -4.69 1.26
N ARG A 59 14.77 -3.86 0.66
CA ARG A 59 14.96 -3.82 -0.80
C ARG A 59 15.97 -4.91 -1.15
N VAL A 60 15.57 -5.85 -1.99
CA VAL A 60 16.36 -7.01 -2.40
C VAL A 60 17.01 -6.74 -3.75
N TYR A 61 16.28 -6.11 -4.67
CA TYR A 61 16.77 -5.76 -6.01
C TYR A 61 16.25 -4.38 -6.42
N GLU A 62 17.15 -3.59 -7.01
CA GLU A 62 17.02 -2.15 -7.32
C GLU A 62 16.81 -1.21 -6.10
N ASN A 63 17.28 0.03 -6.23
CA ASN A 63 17.21 1.07 -5.19
C ASN A 63 16.40 2.31 -5.61
N ASN A 64 15.62 2.22 -6.69
CA ASN A 64 14.83 3.33 -7.23
C ASN A 64 13.47 3.49 -6.55
N ILE A 65 13.32 2.91 -5.36
CA ILE A 65 12.13 3.03 -4.53
C ILE A 65 12.50 3.48 -3.12
N ILE A 66 11.60 4.27 -2.54
CA ILE A 66 11.61 4.66 -1.13
C ILE A 66 10.25 4.30 -0.52
N PHE A 67 10.26 4.01 0.77
CA PHE A 67 9.03 3.81 1.54
C PHE A 67 8.80 5.00 2.46
N VAL A 68 7.54 5.37 2.63
CA VAL A 68 7.08 6.44 3.51
C VAL A 68 5.98 5.94 4.44
N ASP A 69 5.82 6.59 5.59
CA ASP A 69 4.66 6.38 6.46
C ASP A 69 3.41 7.15 5.98
N GLU A 70 2.32 7.02 6.74
CA GLU A 70 1.06 7.73 6.52
C GLU A 70 1.18 9.27 6.53
N SER A 71 2.20 9.78 7.23
CA SER A 71 2.51 11.20 7.33
C SER A 71 3.53 11.64 6.28
N CYS A 72 3.79 10.81 5.27
CA CYS A 72 4.76 11.03 4.19
C CYS A 72 6.22 11.17 4.66
N ASN A 73 6.57 10.70 5.86
CA ASN A 73 7.96 10.66 6.30
C ASN A 73 8.66 9.44 5.73
N PRO A 74 9.88 9.58 5.15
CA PRO A 74 10.67 8.44 4.72
C PRO A 74 10.96 7.46 5.87
N LEU A 75 10.79 6.18 5.60
CA LEU A 75 11.12 5.11 6.55
C LEU A 75 12.62 4.77 6.48
N ASP A 76 13.25 4.61 7.65
CA ASP A 76 14.57 4.00 7.76
C ASP A 76 14.43 2.46 7.69
N LEU A 77 14.82 1.88 6.56
CA LEU A 77 14.71 0.44 6.30
C LEU A 77 15.66 -0.43 7.15
N ASN A 78 16.61 0.19 7.86
CA ASN A 78 17.49 -0.53 8.79
C ASN A 78 16.84 -0.76 10.16
N GLN A 79 15.68 -0.14 10.41
CA GLN A 79 14.98 -0.24 11.68
C GLN A 79 13.81 -1.22 11.59
N LYS A 80 13.57 -1.93 12.70
CA LYS A 80 12.34 -2.68 12.88
C LYS A 80 11.21 -1.70 13.23
N ILE A 81 10.06 -1.92 12.63
CA ILE A 81 8.84 -1.15 12.86
C ILE A 81 7.91 -2.00 13.72
N GLU A 82 7.51 -1.49 14.87
CA GLU A 82 6.52 -2.17 15.70
C GLU A 82 5.10 -1.95 15.16
N ILE A 83 4.35 -3.03 15.01
CA ILE A 83 2.93 -3.07 14.68
C ILE A 83 2.20 -3.56 15.94
N PRO A 84 1.68 -2.65 16.79
CA PRO A 84 1.01 -3.01 18.03
C PRO A 84 -0.24 -3.86 17.80
N ILE A 85 -0.68 -4.59 18.83
CA ILE A 85 -1.94 -5.36 18.81
C ILE A 85 -3.12 -4.50 18.31
N ASN A 86 -3.96 -5.09 17.46
CA ASN A 86 -5.19 -4.47 16.96
C ASN A 86 -4.99 -3.09 16.30
N THR A 87 -3.85 -2.87 15.67
CA THR A 87 -3.56 -1.64 14.93
C THR A 87 -3.47 -1.87 13.43
N THR A 88 -3.69 -0.78 12.70
CA THR A 88 -3.43 -0.68 11.27
C THR A 88 -2.35 0.37 11.06
N ARG A 89 -1.38 0.08 10.20
CA ARG A 89 -0.42 1.06 9.68
C ARG A 89 -0.42 1.05 8.16
N LYS A 90 -0.11 2.17 7.53
CA LYS A 90 0.10 2.24 6.08
C LYS A 90 1.52 2.65 5.73
N PHE A 91 2.00 2.06 4.65
CA PHE A 91 3.31 2.36 4.08
C PHE A 91 3.15 2.66 2.59
N GLY A 92 3.60 3.82 2.15
CA GLY A 92 3.58 4.23 0.75
C GLY A 92 4.89 3.85 0.08
N MET A 93 4.83 3.28 -1.12
CA MET A 93 5.99 3.09 -1.99
C MET A 93 6.04 4.21 -3.02
N ILE A 94 7.15 4.93 -3.10
CA ILE A 94 7.40 5.96 -4.11
C ILE A 94 8.53 5.51 -5.02
N VAL A 95 8.32 5.63 -6.32
CA VAL A 95 9.36 5.42 -7.34
C VAL A 95 10.10 6.74 -7.56
N THR A 96 11.42 6.75 -7.37
CA THR A 96 12.22 7.99 -7.40
C THR A 96 12.50 8.46 -8.82
N GLU A 97 12.67 7.52 -9.77
CA GLU A 97 12.99 7.76 -11.18
C GLU A 97 11.85 7.34 -12.10
N ALA A 98 11.50 8.16 -13.09
CA ALA A 98 10.34 7.95 -13.97
C ALA A 98 10.57 6.93 -15.11
N LYS A 99 11.40 5.91 -14.89
CA LYS A 99 11.65 4.83 -15.86
C LYS A 99 10.92 3.56 -15.40
N SER A 100 10.70 2.61 -16.32
CA SER A 100 10.22 1.27 -15.96
C SER A 100 11.04 0.76 -14.78
N PHE A 101 10.39 0.55 -13.62
CA PHE A 101 11.06 0.09 -12.42
C PHE A 101 10.83 -1.42 -12.28
N ASN A 102 11.87 -2.12 -11.85
CA ASN A 102 11.86 -3.56 -11.60
C ASN A 102 12.47 -3.79 -10.23
N SER A 103 11.69 -3.50 -9.19
CA SER A 103 12.18 -3.60 -7.82
C SER A 103 11.70 -4.90 -7.20
N ILE A 104 12.55 -5.54 -6.40
CA ILE A 104 12.12 -6.65 -5.53
C ILE A 104 12.35 -6.20 -4.11
N TYR A 105 11.32 -6.32 -3.28
CA TYR A 105 11.41 -6.03 -1.86
C TYR A 105 10.59 -7.04 -1.05
N SER A 106 10.83 -7.05 0.26
CA SER A 106 10.13 -7.93 1.16
C SER A 106 9.62 -7.20 2.39
N PHE A 107 8.41 -7.57 2.83
CA PHE A 107 7.90 -7.30 4.16
C PHE A 107 8.13 -8.54 5.02
N THR A 108 8.98 -8.45 6.03
CA THR A 108 9.25 -9.55 6.97
C THR A 108 8.67 -9.20 8.33
N GLY A 109 7.62 -9.91 8.74
CA GLY A 109 7.00 -9.80 10.04
C GLY A 109 7.46 -10.92 10.97
N VAL A 110 7.89 -10.58 12.19
CA VAL A 110 8.21 -11.53 13.25
C VAL A 110 7.37 -11.21 14.47
N ARG A 111 6.64 -12.20 14.97
CA ARG A 111 5.81 -12.02 16.16
C ARG A 111 6.66 -11.83 17.42
N ASN A 112 6.24 -10.90 18.27
CA ASN A 112 6.87 -10.65 19.56
C ASN A 112 6.20 -11.46 20.68
N ASP A 113 6.17 -12.79 20.53
CA ASP A 113 5.98 -13.70 21.67
C ASP A 113 7.30 -13.78 22.46
N GLU A 114 7.31 -13.88 23.78
CA GLU A 114 8.54 -13.73 24.59
C GLU A 114 9.60 -14.85 24.40
N ASP A 115 9.42 -15.74 23.42
CA ASP A 115 10.29 -16.88 23.05
C ASP A 115 11.62 -16.47 22.37
N LEU A 116 12.10 -15.24 22.54
CA LEU A 116 13.28 -14.69 21.84
C LEU A 116 14.63 -15.38 22.16
N ILE A 117 14.70 -16.30 23.13
CA ILE A 117 15.96 -16.89 23.61
C ILE A 117 15.87 -18.42 23.70
N LYS A 118 15.41 -19.12 22.65
CA LYS A 118 15.47 -20.60 22.60
C LYS A 118 15.83 -21.13 21.21
N VAL A 119 16.66 -22.18 21.17
CA VAL A 119 17.02 -22.94 19.96
C VAL A 119 16.41 -24.34 20.07
N PRO A 120 15.71 -24.85 19.03
CA PRO A 120 15.40 -24.17 17.77
C PRO A 120 14.42 -23.03 17.98
N ASN A 121 14.66 -21.94 17.26
CA ASN A 121 13.83 -20.75 17.32
C ASN A 121 12.48 -21.04 16.61
N ARG A 122 11.41 -21.18 17.38
CA ARG A 122 10.04 -21.46 16.88
C ARG A 122 9.23 -20.18 16.64
N LYS A 123 9.90 -19.05 16.43
CA LYS A 123 9.28 -17.76 16.16
C LYS A 123 8.32 -17.84 14.99
N LYS A 124 7.11 -17.33 15.19
CA LYS A 124 6.16 -17.15 14.09
C LYS A 124 6.63 -16.02 13.21
N THR A 125 6.85 -16.33 11.94
CA THR A 125 7.42 -15.39 10.96
C THR A 125 6.65 -15.47 9.66
N CYS A 126 6.49 -14.31 9.03
CA CYS A 126 5.83 -14.12 7.76
C CYS A 126 6.74 -13.30 6.86
N ILE A 127 6.87 -13.72 5.61
CA ILE A 127 7.67 -13.01 4.61
C ILE A 127 6.79 -12.84 3.38
N PHE A 128 6.62 -11.59 2.95
CA PHE A 128 5.91 -11.25 1.72
C PHE A 128 6.93 -10.68 0.76
N VAL A 129 7.30 -11.46 -0.25
CA VAL A 129 8.21 -11.02 -1.31
C VAL A 129 7.38 -10.46 -2.45
N VAL A 130 7.70 -9.24 -2.86
CA VAL A 130 6.95 -8.49 -3.85
C VAL A 130 7.91 -8.07 -4.95
N ALA A 131 7.58 -8.41 -6.19
CA ALA A 131 8.32 -8.04 -7.39
C ALA A 131 7.40 -7.32 -8.37
N PRO A 132 7.15 -6.01 -8.16
CA PRO A 132 6.43 -5.20 -9.14
C PRO A 132 7.28 -4.89 -10.36
N TYR A 133 6.64 -4.90 -11.53
CA TYR A 133 7.19 -4.36 -12.76
C TYR A 133 6.18 -3.46 -13.45
N GLY A 134 6.63 -2.27 -13.87
CA GLY A 134 5.80 -1.34 -14.61
C GLY A 134 5.66 -1.73 -16.10
N PRO A 135 4.48 -1.56 -16.74
CA PRO A 135 3.19 -1.15 -16.17
C PRO A 135 2.26 -2.35 -15.87
N GLY A 136 1.97 -2.56 -14.58
CA GLY A 136 0.69 -3.15 -14.15
C GLY A 136 0.71 -4.61 -13.71
N GLN A 137 1.87 -5.23 -13.51
CA GLN A 137 1.95 -6.61 -13.02
C GLN A 137 2.86 -6.69 -11.80
N MET A 138 2.47 -7.52 -10.85
CA MET A 138 3.18 -7.72 -9.59
C MET A 138 3.21 -9.21 -9.30
N ASP A 139 4.42 -9.77 -9.28
CA ASP A 139 4.61 -11.11 -8.75
C ASP A 139 4.76 -11.05 -7.24
N ARG A 140 4.21 -12.05 -6.57
CA ARG A 140 4.19 -12.10 -5.10
C ARG A 140 4.28 -13.53 -4.61
N VAL A 141 5.04 -13.71 -3.54
CA VAL A 141 5.07 -14.94 -2.77
C VAL A 141 4.94 -14.62 -1.28
N ASP A 142 4.06 -15.36 -0.62
CA ASP A 142 3.82 -15.27 0.82
C ASP A 142 4.35 -16.54 1.49
N TRP A 143 5.34 -16.39 2.38
CA TRP A 143 5.88 -17.49 3.18
C TRP A 143 5.49 -17.35 4.65
N LYS A 144 5.18 -18.49 5.26
CA LYS A 144 4.79 -18.61 6.66
C LYS A 144 5.68 -19.65 7.33
N LEU A 145 6.26 -19.29 8.47
CA LEU A 145 7.13 -20.16 9.26
C LEU A 145 6.48 -20.43 10.62
N ASN A 146 6.69 -21.65 11.15
CA ASN A 146 6.26 -22.05 12.48
C ASN A 146 4.76 -21.83 12.76
N ASN A 147 3.91 -22.17 11.79
CA ASN A 147 2.45 -21.98 11.86
C ASN A 147 2.04 -20.52 12.17
N ALA A 148 2.78 -19.57 11.58
CA ALA A 148 2.36 -18.19 11.52
C ALA A 148 1.04 -18.06 10.76
N ASP A 149 0.09 -17.33 11.36
CA ASP A 149 -1.18 -17.00 10.72
C ASP A 149 -1.07 -15.58 10.17
N CYS A 150 -0.81 -15.51 8.87
CA CYS A 150 -0.68 -14.25 8.15
C CYS A 150 -0.96 -14.48 6.68
N PHE A 151 -1.39 -13.44 5.97
CA PHE A 151 -1.79 -13.51 4.57
C PHE A 151 -1.85 -12.11 3.98
N SER A 152 -1.81 -12.04 2.65
CA SER A 152 -2.01 -10.79 1.94
C SER A 152 -3.21 -10.83 0.99
N ASP A 153 -4.03 -9.79 1.07
CA ASP A 153 -5.27 -9.58 0.29
C ASP A 153 -5.14 -8.33 -0.59
N ASN A 154 -6.20 -8.02 -1.34
CA ASN A 154 -6.31 -6.82 -2.18
C ASN A 154 -5.09 -6.66 -3.12
N PHE A 155 -4.88 -7.65 -3.98
CA PHE A 155 -3.70 -7.72 -4.87
C PHE A 155 -2.35 -7.62 -4.14
N GLY A 156 -2.31 -7.92 -2.85
CA GLY A 156 -1.09 -7.90 -2.03
C GLY A 156 -0.77 -6.57 -1.39
N THR A 157 -1.66 -5.59 -1.49
CA THR A 157 -1.50 -4.32 -0.79
C THR A 157 -2.04 -4.36 0.64
N GLU A 158 -2.80 -5.38 1.03
CA GLU A 158 -3.25 -5.56 2.42
C GLU A 158 -2.56 -6.75 3.07
N ILE A 159 -1.64 -6.51 4.00
CA ILE A 159 -0.93 -7.54 4.75
C ILE A 159 -1.58 -7.68 6.12
N ASN A 160 -1.91 -8.91 6.50
CA ASN A 160 -2.60 -9.22 7.74
C ASN A 160 -1.75 -10.18 8.58
N PHE A 161 -1.52 -9.82 9.84
CA PHE A 161 -0.96 -10.68 10.88
C PHE A 161 -2.08 -11.08 11.86
N LYS A 162 -2.11 -12.34 12.29
CA LYS A 162 -3.11 -12.90 13.20
C LYS A 162 -2.48 -13.69 14.35
#